data_AF-A0A7V9ELQ7-F1
#
_entry.id   AF-A0A7V9ELQ7-F1
#
_cell.length_a   1.000
_cell.length_b   1.000
_cell.length_c   1.000
_cell.angle_alpha   90.00
_cell.angle_beta   90.00
_cell.angle_gamma   90.00
#
_symmetry.space_group_name_H-M   'P 1'
#
loop_
_entity.id
_entity.type
_entity.pdbx_description
1 polymer ?
#
loop_
_entity_poly.entity_id
_entity_poly.type
_entity_poly.pdbx_seq_one_letter_code
_entity_poly.pdbx_strand_id
1 'polypeptide(L)'
;MAEISPVPGAKAAPPRPDWLPLLQHLAGEVPNGTVWKNVEAGLNGSGDVDYAAPTTDWATIESAFLKWAGTQGLGPVVACRHVPDALFLIALDRSKGAFAQLDVRGRATFRGSRIFHPEDLRTLSQRDERGFRRLRPGAEGLIKLVLNGVAAGGRPKPRGLGKEGVGALLGGDPDGARLAARLFGLARPAAAAGAAAAATGVWDRRAMVLVELRALALTPLNPDIVWKRLAARRVKRTCPVLVAGIDHGRRIPGDLDAWVAEVALDHAVHHPLANKAERE
;
A
#
# COMPACT_ATOMS: atom_id res chain seq x y z
N MET A 1 23.57 -16.20 40.57
CA MET A 1 23.25 -15.68 39.22
C MET A 1 21.79 -16.01 38.98
N ALA A 2 20.91 -15.01 39.07
CA ALA A 2 19.48 -15.22 38.93
C ALA A 2 19.11 -15.30 37.44
N GLU A 3 18.51 -16.42 37.03
CA GLU A 3 17.87 -16.56 35.73
C GLU A 3 16.73 -15.55 35.63
N ILE A 4 16.83 -14.68 34.62
CA ILE A 4 15.76 -13.75 34.26
C ILE A 4 14.73 -14.56 33.49
N SER A 5 13.62 -14.93 34.17
CA SER A 5 12.45 -15.49 33.48
C SER A 5 11.93 -14.51 32.41
N PRO A 6 11.52 -14.98 31.23
CA PRO A 6 10.97 -14.13 30.19
C PRO A 6 9.64 -13.50 30.63
N VAL A 7 9.48 -12.22 30.35
CA VAL A 7 8.27 -11.44 30.62
C VAL A 7 7.07 -12.05 29.88
N PRO A 8 5.97 -12.44 30.56
CA PRO A 8 4.73 -12.81 29.90
C PRO A 8 4.14 -11.57 29.21
N GLY A 9 4.00 -11.62 27.89
CA GLY A 9 3.45 -10.50 27.10
C GLY A 9 4.26 -10.10 25.87
N ALA A 10 5.34 -10.82 25.54
CA ALA A 10 6.03 -10.65 24.26
C ALA A 10 5.06 -10.95 23.11
N LYS A 11 4.48 -9.89 22.56
CA LYS A 11 3.51 -9.90 21.47
C LYS A 11 4.09 -10.59 20.23
N ALA A 12 3.69 -11.84 19.96
CA ALA A 12 4.12 -12.61 18.78
C ALA A 12 4.03 -11.78 17.49
N ALA A 13 5.11 -11.73 16.70
CA ALA A 13 5.17 -10.95 15.47
C ALA A 13 4.13 -11.43 14.44
N PRO A 14 3.63 -10.57 13.54
CA PRO A 14 2.76 -11.00 12.44
C PRO A 14 3.45 -12.08 11.58
N PRO A 15 2.67 -12.89 10.83
CA PRO A 15 3.24 -13.85 9.89
C PRO A 15 4.25 -13.16 8.96
N ARG A 16 5.31 -13.89 8.62
CA ARG A 16 6.31 -13.50 7.63
C ARG A 16 6.05 -14.30 6.36
N PRO A 17 4.98 -13.98 5.61
CA PRO A 17 4.64 -14.78 4.46
C PRO A 17 5.69 -14.57 3.36
N ASP A 18 5.95 -15.60 2.56
CA ASP A 18 6.82 -15.43 1.39
C ASP A 18 6.01 -14.80 0.26
N TRP A 19 6.12 -13.47 0.14
CA TRP A 19 5.43 -12.70 -0.90
C TRP A 19 6.00 -12.93 -2.30
N LEU A 20 7.25 -13.39 -2.43
CA LEU A 20 7.95 -13.36 -3.70
C LEU A 20 7.25 -14.19 -4.80
N PRO A 21 6.79 -15.43 -4.54
CA PRO A 21 6.05 -16.20 -5.54
C PRO A 21 4.80 -15.49 -6.05
N LEU A 22 4.05 -14.82 -5.17
CA LEU A 22 2.86 -14.06 -5.57
C LEU A 22 3.25 -12.89 -6.48
N LEU A 23 4.28 -12.13 -6.12
CA LEU A 23 4.69 -10.95 -6.90
C LEU A 23 5.25 -11.32 -8.27
N GLN A 24 6.00 -12.42 -8.36
CA GLN A 24 6.48 -12.95 -9.64
C GLN A 24 5.32 -13.37 -10.54
N HIS A 25 4.33 -14.06 -9.98
CA HIS A 25 3.13 -14.47 -10.73
C HIS A 25 2.33 -13.25 -11.21
N LEU A 26 2.06 -12.28 -10.33
CA LEU A 26 1.33 -11.06 -10.69
C LEU A 26 2.07 -10.23 -11.75
N ALA A 27 3.39 -10.26 -11.80
CA ALA A 27 4.16 -9.57 -12.83
C ALA A 27 4.00 -10.17 -14.24
N GLY A 28 3.58 -11.44 -14.34
CA GLY A 28 3.19 -12.09 -15.59
C GLY A 28 1.74 -11.85 -15.97
N GLU A 29 0.83 -11.90 -15.00
CA GLU A 29 -0.63 -11.87 -15.23
C GLU A 29 -1.23 -10.46 -15.27
N VAL A 30 -0.58 -9.47 -14.67
CA VAL A 30 -1.11 -8.11 -14.50
C VAL A 30 -0.14 -7.10 -15.12
N PRO A 31 -0.22 -6.82 -16.43
CA PRO A 31 0.77 -6.02 -17.15
C PRO A 31 0.96 -4.60 -16.62
N ASN A 32 -0.11 -3.99 -16.11
CA ASN A 32 -0.13 -2.66 -15.50
C ASN A 32 -0.02 -2.71 -13.96
N GLY A 33 0.31 -3.88 -13.42
CA GLY A 33 0.51 -4.11 -11.99
C GLY A 33 1.92 -3.74 -11.55
N THR A 34 2.06 -3.07 -10.40
CA THR A 34 3.37 -2.81 -9.80
C THR A 34 3.30 -2.68 -8.28
N VAL A 35 4.34 -3.16 -7.60
CA VAL A 35 4.57 -2.80 -6.19
C VAL A 35 5.02 -1.34 -6.14
N TRP A 36 4.18 -0.47 -5.58
CA TRP A 36 4.36 0.98 -5.72
C TRP A 36 4.98 1.66 -4.50
N LYS A 37 5.08 0.97 -3.36
CA LYS A 37 5.86 1.42 -2.21
C LYS A 37 6.25 0.26 -1.28
N ASN A 38 7.26 0.50 -0.44
CA ASN A 38 7.62 -0.35 0.71
C ASN A 38 8.00 -1.80 0.36
N VAL A 39 8.56 -2.04 -0.83
CA VAL A 39 8.96 -3.37 -1.34
C VAL A 39 9.71 -4.18 -0.28
N GLU A 40 10.78 -3.62 0.29
CA GLU A 40 11.64 -4.36 1.23
C GLU A 40 10.95 -4.62 2.58
N ALA A 41 10.02 -3.76 3.01
CA ALA A 41 9.28 -3.98 4.25
C ALA A 41 8.33 -5.18 4.12
N GLY A 42 7.69 -5.31 2.96
CA GLY A 42 6.87 -6.49 2.62
C GLY A 42 7.73 -7.75 2.55
N LEU A 43 8.80 -7.74 1.74
CA LEU A 43 9.65 -8.92 1.50
C LEU A 43 10.40 -9.42 2.75
N ASN A 44 10.79 -8.52 3.66
CA ASN A 44 11.41 -8.92 4.93
C ASN A 44 10.39 -9.44 5.97
N GLY A 45 9.14 -9.70 5.55
CA GLY A 45 8.10 -10.32 6.38
C GLY A 45 7.55 -9.40 7.47
N SER A 46 7.89 -8.11 7.46
CA SER A 46 7.43 -7.16 8.47
C SER A 46 6.09 -6.49 8.10
N GLY A 47 5.59 -6.75 6.89
CA GLY A 47 4.72 -5.81 6.19
C GLY A 47 3.63 -6.44 5.34
N ASP A 48 2.72 -5.55 4.98
CA ASP A 48 1.80 -5.62 3.87
C ASP A 48 2.57 -5.29 2.59
N VAL A 49 2.03 -5.73 1.45
CA VAL A 49 2.52 -5.29 0.16
C VAL A 49 1.54 -4.26 -0.40
N ASP A 50 2.07 -3.10 -0.78
CA ASP A 50 1.31 -2.09 -1.49
C ASP A 50 1.49 -2.25 -3.01
N TYR A 51 0.42 -2.70 -3.65
CA TYR A 51 0.32 -2.92 -5.09
C TYR A 51 -0.57 -1.87 -5.75
N ALA A 52 -0.29 -1.55 -7.01
CA ALA A 52 -1.15 -0.71 -7.83
C ALA A 52 -1.51 -1.51 -9.08
N ALA A 53 -2.80 -1.59 -9.40
CA ALA A 53 -3.31 -2.31 -10.56
C ALA A 53 -4.68 -1.78 -10.98
N PRO A 54 -5.01 -1.78 -12.29
CA PRO A 54 -6.33 -1.41 -12.78
C PRO A 54 -7.43 -2.23 -12.11
N THR A 55 -8.62 -1.65 -11.93
CA THR A 55 -9.74 -2.35 -11.28
C THR A 55 -10.24 -3.55 -12.08
N THR A 56 -10.00 -3.56 -13.39
CA THR A 56 -10.29 -4.70 -14.28
C THR A 56 -9.49 -5.94 -13.93
N ASP A 57 -8.33 -5.78 -13.29
CA ASP A 57 -7.40 -6.88 -12.99
C ASP A 57 -7.60 -7.42 -11.56
N TRP A 58 -8.51 -6.84 -10.78
CA TRP A 58 -8.68 -7.19 -9.36
C TRP A 58 -9.15 -8.62 -9.13
N ALA A 59 -10.00 -9.17 -10.02
CA ALA A 59 -10.43 -10.56 -9.92
C ALA A 59 -9.25 -11.53 -10.14
N THR A 60 -8.37 -11.23 -11.10
CA THR A 60 -7.13 -11.99 -11.34
C THR A 60 -6.21 -11.93 -10.12
N ILE A 61 -6.04 -10.74 -9.52
CA ILE A 61 -5.19 -10.55 -8.32
C ILE A 61 -5.77 -11.32 -7.12
N GLU A 62 -7.08 -11.25 -6.91
CA GLU A 62 -7.77 -11.98 -5.82
C GLU A 62 -7.61 -13.50 -5.97
N SER A 63 -7.78 -14.03 -7.18
CA SER A 63 -7.56 -15.45 -7.47
C SER A 63 -6.11 -15.87 -7.21
N ALA A 64 -5.15 -15.08 -7.68
CA ALA A 64 -3.72 -15.31 -7.42
C ALA A 64 -3.38 -15.28 -5.92
N PHE A 65 -3.93 -14.32 -5.19
CA PHE A 65 -3.75 -14.19 -3.74
C PHE A 65 -4.37 -15.36 -2.98
N LEU A 66 -5.57 -15.82 -3.36
CA LEU A 66 -6.23 -16.97 -2.75
C LEU A 66 -5.40 -18.24 -2.92
N LYS A 67 -4.90 -18.49 -4.15
CA LYS A 67 -4.02 -19.63 -4.44
C LYS A 67 -2.74 -19.56 -3.61
N TRP A 68 -2.10 -18.40 -3.58
CA TRP A 68 -0.90 -18.16 -2.78
C TRP A 68 -1.15 -18.37 -1.28
N ALA A 69 -2.25 -17.86 -0.73
CA ALA A 69 -2.58 -18.06 0.68
C ALA A 69 -2.69 -19.56 1.03
N GLY A 70 -3.30 -20.35 0.15
CA GLY A 70 -3.36 -21.80 0.29
C GLY A 70 -1.98 -22.48 0.32
N THR A 71 -1.03 -22.06 -0.52
CA THR A 71 0.34 -22.62 -0.49
C THR A 71 1.14 -22.19 0.73
N GLN A 72 0.74 -21.11 1.40
CA GLN A 72 1.33 -20.64 2.66
C GLN A 72 0.65 -21.21 3.91
N GLY A 73 -0.39 -22.05 3.75
CA GLY A 73 -1.18 -22.55 4.88
C GLY A 73 -1.98 -21.45 5.59
N LEU A 74 -2.28 -20.35 4.91
CA LEU A 74 -3.03 -19.21 5.44
C LEU A 74 -4.49 -19.29 5.01
N GLY A 75 -5.41 -18.93 5.89
CA GLY A 75 -6.84 -18.89 5.59
C GLY A 75 -7.71 -18.72 6.84
N PRO A 76 -8.97 -18.26 6.69
CA PRO A 76 -9.61 -17.83 5.44
C PRO A 76 -8.99 -16.55 4.85
N VAL A 77 -9.33 -16.28 3.59
CA VAL A 77 -8.99 -15.06 2.85
C VAL A 77 -10.20 -14.15 2.82
N VAL A 78 -10.02 -12.87 3.14
CA VAL A 78 -11.09 -11.86 3.06
C VAL A 78 -10.73 -10.81 2.02
N ALA A 79 -11.69 -10.48 1.17
CA ALA A 79 -11.57 -9.40 0.19
C ALA A 79 -12.43 -8.19 0.59
N CYS A 80 -11.80 -7.08 0.93
CA CYS A 80 -12.45 -5.84 1.32
C CYS A 80 -12.35 -4.78 0.21
N ARG A 81 -13.50 -4.27 -0.21
CA ARG A 81 -13.66 -3.24 -1.26
C ARG A 81 -14.34 -1.97 -0.74
N HIS A 82 -14.49 -1.83 0.59
CA HIS A 82 -15.23 -0.72 1.19
C HIS A 82 -14.58 0.66 0.96
N VAL A 83 -13.27 0.74 0.73
CA VAL A 83 -12.61 2.00 0.34
C VAL A 83 -12.66 2.10 -1.18
N PRO A 84 -13.24 3.19 -1.74
CA PRO A 84 -13.28 3.38 -3.18
C PRO A 84 -11.90 3.33 -3.82
N ASP A 85 -11.82 2.69 -4.98
CA ASP A 85 -10.60 2.53 -5.77
C ASP A 85 -9.46 1.80 -5.00
N ALA A 86 -9.82 0.99 -3.99
CA ALA A 86 -8.91 0.09 -3.30
C ALA A 86 -9.52 -1.29 -3.03
N LEU A 87 -8.66 -2.31 -3.10
CA LEU A 87 -8.95 -3.68 -2.71
C LEU A 87 -7.92 -4.08 -1.65
N PHE A 88 -8.40 -4.55 -0.50
CA PHE A 88 -7.56 -5.13 0.55
C PHE A 88 -7.83 -6.62 0.57
N LEU A 89 -6.78 -7.41 0.33
CA LEU A 89 -6.82 -8.87 0.43
C LEU A 89 -6.05 -9.26 1.68
N ILE A 90 -6.72 -9.95 2.60
CA ILE A 90 -6.09 -10.43 3.83
C ILE A 90 -6.16 -11.95 3.91
N ALA A 91 -5.07 -12.59 4.33
CA ALA A 91 -5.01 -14.03 4.59
C ALA A 91 -4.68 -14.25 6.07
N LEU A 92 -5.58 -14.93 6.79
CA LEU A 92 -5.44 -15.13 8.23
C LEU A 92 -4.42 -16.21 8.56
N ASP A 93 -3.54 -15.92 9.52
CA ASP A 93 -2.76 -16.91 10.25
C ASP A 93 -3.50 -17.21 11.56
N ARG A 94 -4.30 -18.28 11.54
CA ARG A 94 -5.13 -18.69 12.69
C ARG A 94 -4.29 -19.02 13.93
N SER A 95 -3.05 -19.51 13.74
CA SER A 95 -2.16 -19.85 14.86
C SER A 95 -1.65 -18.61 15.61
N LYS A 96 -1.58 -17.46 14.93
CA LYS A 96 -1.04 -16.21 15.49
C LYS A 96 -2.09 -15.14 15.77
N GLY A 97 -3.33 -15.34 15.35
CA GLY A 97 -4.37 -14.29 15.44
C GLY A 97 -3.99 -13.02 14.68
N ALA A 98 -3.28 -13.17 13.56
CA ALA A 98 -2.75 -12.10 12.74
C ALA A 98 -2.96 -12.39 11.26
N PHE A 99 -2.66 -11.44 10.38
CA PHE A 99 -2.86 -11.65 8.95
C PHE A 99 -1.80 -11.01 8.06
N ALA A 100 -1.60 -11.65 6.90
CA ALA A 100 -0.89 -11.08 5.77
C ALA A 100 -1.85 -10.21 4.95
N GLN A 101 -1.36 -9.11 4.37
CA GLN A 101 -2.21 -8.13 3.67
C GLN A 101 -1.57 -7.66 2.35
N LEU A 102 -2.35 -7.69 1.28
CA LEU A 102 -2.04 -7.06 -0.01
C LEU A 102 -3.00 -5.89 -0.25
N ASP A 103 -2.45 -4.68 -0.32
CA ASP A 103 -3.16 -3.44 -0.58
C ASP A 103 -3.09 -3.10 -2.06
N VAL A 104 -4.18 -3.32 -2.80
CA VAL A 104 -4.24 -2.99 -4.22
C VAL A 104 -4.92 -1.64 -4.41
N ARG A 105 -4.23 -0.70 -5.08
CA ARG A 105 -4.73 0.64 -5.40
C ARG A 105 -5.06 0.75 -6.89
N GLY A 106 -6.31 1.11 -7.19
CA GLY A 106 -6.75 1.49 -8.54
C GLY A 106 -6.46 2.96 -8.88
N ARG A 107 -6.15 3.79 -7.87
CA ARG A 107 -5.63 5.16 -8.03
C ARG A 107 -5.04 5.71 -6.74
N ALA A 108 -4.25 6.78 -6.86
CA ALA A 108 -3.88 7.63 -5.72
C ALA A 108 -4.34 9.08 -5.94
N THR A 109 -4.69 9.74 -4.84
CA THR A 109 -5.19 11.13 -4.87
C THR A 109 -4.48 12.01 -3.85
N PHE A 110 -4.32 13.29 -4.19
CA PHE A 110 -3.84 14.33 -3.30
C PHE A 110 -4.73 15.55 -3.45
N ARG A 111 -5.25 16.05 -2.32
CA ARG A 111 -6.09 17.26 -2.25
C ARG A 111 -7.27 17.29 -3.24
N GLY A 112 -7.89 16.14 -3.52
CA GLY A 112 -9.03 16.06 -4.43
C GLY A 112 -8.65 15.87 -5.90
N SER A 113 -7.36 15.86 -6.24
CA SER A 113 -6.86 15.56 -7.57
C SER A 113 -6.17 14.20 -7.63
N ARG A 114 -6.24 13.56 -8.79
CA ARG A 114 -5.52 12.32 -9.09
C ARG A 114 -4.01 12.58 -9.21
N ILE A 115 -3.21 11.74 -8.55
CA ILE A 115 -1.76 11.66 -8.79
C ILE A 115 -1.49 10.68 -9.93
N PHE A 116 -2.00 9.46 -9.83
CA PHE A 116 -1.80 8.42 -10.84
C PHE A 116 -3.01 7.48 -10.95
N HIS A 117 -3.12 6.85 -12.12
CA HIS A 117 -3.68 5.53 -12.33
C HIS A 117 -2.53 4.51 -12.52
N PRO A 118 -2.77 3.21 -12.29
CA PRO A 118 -1.76 2.16 -12.43
C PRO A 118 -1.02 2.17 -13.77
N GLU A 119 -1.70 2.49 -14.86
CA GLU A 119 -1.14 2.61 -16.20
C GLU A 119 -0.04 3.68 -16.28
N ASP A 120 -0.20 4.79 -15.54
CA ASP A 120 0.81 5.86 -15.49
C ASP A 120 2.12 5.36 -14.86
N LEU A 121 2.03 4.37 -13.94
CA LEU A 121 3.19 3.85 -13.23
C LEU A 121 4.04 2.92 -14.09
N ARG A 122 3.52 2.38 -15.19
CA ARG A 122 4.25 1.43 -16.04
C ARG A 122 5.59 1.99 -16.51
N THR A 123 5.61 3.24 -16.93
CA THR A 123 6.83 3.93 -17.41
C THR A 123 7.75 4.39 -16.27
N LEU A 124 7.22 4.43 -15.04
CA LEU A 124 7.95 4.79 -13.82
C LEU A 124 8.49 3.56 -13.08
N SER A 125 8.18 2.37 -13.59
CA SER A 125 8.52 1.11 -12.97
C SER A 125 9.72 0.45 -13.64
N GLN A 126 10.40 -0.41 -12.89
CA GLN A 126 11.48 -1.27 -13.37
C GLN A 126 11.18 -2.73 -13.02
N ARG A 127 11.82 -3.65 -13.75
CA ARG A 127 11.94 -5.04 -13.30
C ARG A 127 12.85 -5.05 -12.09
N ASP A 128 12.37 -5.63 -11.01
CA ASP A 128 13.19 -6.02 -9.89
C ASP A 128 13.99 -7.28 -10.28
N GLU A 129 15.22 -7.41 -9.79
CA GLU A 129 16.09 -8.57 -10.03
C GLU A 129 15.46 -9.89 -9.56
N ARG A 130 14.57 -9.83 -8.57
CA ARG A 130 13.79 -10.96 -8.06
C ARG A 130 12.61 -11.34 -8.96
N GLY A 131 12.41 -10.65 -10.10
CA GLY A 131 11.48 -11.07 -11.15
C GLY A 131 10.09 -10.42 -11.14
N PHE A 132 9.81 -9.46 -10.25
CA PHE A 132 8.54 -8.71 -10.25
C PHE A 132 8.71 -7.27 -10.73
N ARG A 133 7.60 -6.51 -10.88
CA ARG A 133 7.64 -5.08 -11.26
C ARG A 133 7.50 -4.21 -10.02
N ARG A 134 8.45 -3.29 -9.82
CA ARG A 134 8.40 -2.27 -8.77
C ARG A 134 8.52 -0.88 -9.33
N LEU A 135 7.99 0.09 -8.60
CA LEU A 135 8.24 1.49 -8.87
C LEU A 135 9.74 1.80 -8.65
N ARG A 136 10.30 2.67 -9.50
CA ARG A 136 11.64 3.21 -9.31
C ARG A 136 11.74 3.94 -7.97
N PRO A 137 12.85 3.84 -7.22
CA PRO A 137 12.97 4.47 -5.90
C PRO A 137 12.66 5.96 -5.90
N GLY A 138 13.13 6.72 -6.90
CA GLY A 138 12.89 8.16 -6.98
C GLY A 138 11.43 8.52 -7.28
N ALA A 139 10.77 7.68 -8.07
CA ALA A 139 9.34 7.82 -8.34
C ALA A 139 8.51 7.53 -7.09
N GLU A 140 8.84 6.47 -6.36
CA GLU A 140 8.25 6.15 -5.06
C GLU A 140 8.45 7.30 -4.06
N GLY A 141 9.69 7.82 -3.97
CA GLY A 141 10.05 8.94 -3.11
C GLY A 141 9.21 10.19 -3.39
N LEU A 142 9.01 10.56 -4.66
CA LEU A 142 8.21 11.73 -5.02
C LEU A 142 6.72 11.53 -4.69
N ILE A 143 6.17 10.34 -4.95
CA ILE A 143 4.77 10.05 -4.61
C ILE A 143 4.57 10.10 -3.09
N LYS A 144 5.48 9.50 -2.30
CA LYS A 144 5.48 9.56 -0.83
C LYS A 144 5.65 10.99 -0.30
N LEU A 145 6.53 11.79 -0.90
CA LEU A 145 6.71 13.20 -0.58
C LEU A 145 5.37 13.93 -0.63
N VAL A 146 4.62 13.78 -1.72
CA VAL A 146 3.34 14.49 -1.89
C VAL A 146 2.25 13.92 -0.98
N LEU A 147 2.10 12.59 -0.91
CA LEU A 147 1.04 11.95 -0.12
C LEU A 147 1.23 12.13 1.39
N ASN A 148 2.46 11.97 1.88
CA ASN A 148 2.77 11.85 3.30
C ASN A 148 3.63 13.00 3.84
N GLY A 149 4.39 13.68 2.98
CA GLY A 149 5.33 14.74 3.35
C GLY A 149 4.77 16.16 3.32
N VAL A 150 3.68 16.42 2.60
CA VAL A 150 3.11 17.78 2.44
C VAL A 150 1.88 18.00 3.33
N ALA A 151 1.90 19.07 4.12
CA ALA A 151 0.79 19.65 4.88
C ALA A 151 0.20 20.87 4.17
N ALA A 152 -0.90 21.40 4.70
CA ALA A 152 -1.58 22.56 4.13
C ALA A 152 -0.67 23.79 4.05
N GLY A 153 -0.73 24.47 2.91
CA GLY A 153 0.12 25.61 2.58
C GLY A 153 1.55 25.19 2.22
N GLY A 154 1.72 24.00 1.64
CA GLY A 154 3.01 23.44 1.24
C GLY A 154 4.00 23.22 2.40
N ARG A 155 3.53 23.11 3.65
CA ARG A 155 4.40 22.90 4.83
C ARG A 155 4.92 21.47 4.90
N PRO A 156 6.11 21.21 5.47
CA PRO A 156 6.60 19.84 5.64
C PRO A 156 5.84 19.09 6.74
N LYS A 157 5.80 17.77 6.63
CA LYS A 157 5.42 16.84 7.70
C LYS A 157 6.63 15.98 8.08
N PRO A 158 7.48 16.43 9.04
CA PRO A 158 8.74 15.76 9.36
C PRO A 158 8.59 14.28 9.69
N ARG A 159 7.58 13.93 10.50
CA ARG A 159 7.27 12.53 10.84
C ARG A 159 6.96 11.67 9.61
N GLY A 160 6.22 12.22 8.64
CA GLY A 160 5.89 11.51 7.40
C GLY A 160 7.10 11.34 6.50
N LEU A 161 7.92 12.38 6.35
CA LEU A 161 9.15 12.34 5.56
C LEU A 161 10.16 11.31 6.10
N GLY A 162 10.37 11.31 7.41
CA GLY A 162 11.28 10.38 8.09
C GLY A 162 10.78 8.93 8.05
N LYS A 163 9.52 8.69 8.43
CA LYS A 163 8.94 7.34 8.46
C LYS A 163 8.99 6.67 7.09
N GLU A 164 8.74 7.43 6.02
CA GLU A 164 8.63 6.91 4.67
C GLU A 164 9.96 6.88 3.90
N GLY A 165 11.06 7.33 4.52
CA GLY A 165 12.40 7.33 3.92
C GLY A 165 12.52 8.23 2.69
N VAL A 166 11.74 9.32 2.63
CA VAL A 166 11.56 10.13 1.41
C VAL A 166 12.89 10.69 0.89
N GLY A 167 13.73 11.24 1.75
CA GLY A 167 15.02 11.82 1.35
C GLY A 167 15.96 10.79 0.72
N ALA A 168 16.06 9.60 1.32
CA ALA A 168 16.91 8.51 0.82
C ALA A 168 16.44 7.99 -0.55
N LEU A 169 15.12 7.81 -0.73
CA LEU A 169 14.53 7.41 -2.00
C LEU A 169 14.80 8.42 -3.12
N LEU A 170 14.63 9.71 -2.82
CA LEU A 170 14.85 10.79 -3.78
C LEU A 170 16.34 10.99 -4.11
N GLY A 171 17.22 10.90 -3.12
CA GLY A 171 18.67 11.02 -3.30
C GLY A 171 19.28 9.83 -4.03
N GLY A 172 18.75 8.63 -3.83
CA GLY A 172 19.24 7.40 -4.48
C GLY A 172 18.83 7.25 -5.95
N ASP A 173 17.79 7.95 -6.40
CA ASP A 173 17.34 7.91 -7.80
C ASP A 173 16.73 9.26 -8.27
N PRO A 174 17.55 10.31 -8.46
CA PRO A 174 17.07 11.62 -8.90
C PRO A 174 16.37 11.57 -10.27
N ASP A 175 16.79 10.66 -11.15
CA ASP A 175 16.21 10.49 -12.48
C ASP A 175 14.80 9.91 -12.43
N GLY A 176 14.56 8.93 -11.56
CA GLY A 176 13.24 8.40 -11.30
C GLY A 176 12.30 9.48 -10.76
N ALA A 177 12.77 10.35 -9.87
CA ALA A 177 12.00 11.48 -9.35
C ALA A 177 11.66 12.50 -10.45
N ARG A 178 12.65 12.88 -11.28
CA ARG A 178 12.43 13.79 -12.43
C ARG A 178 11.46 13.23 -13.46
N LEU A 179 11.50 11.92 -13.70
CA LEU A 179 10.57 11.24 -14.59
C LEU A 179 9.15 11.23 -14.00
N ALA A 180 9.00 10.85 -12.72
CA ALA A 180 7.72 10.82 -12.02
C ALA A 180 7.07 12.21 -11.84
N ALA A 181 7.86 13.29 -11.87
CA ALA A 181 7.34 14.65 -11.85
C ALA A 181 6.33 14.93 -12.99
N ARG A 182 6.36 14.15 -14.08
CA ARG A 182 5.37 14.22 -15.18
C ARG A 182 3.93 13.96 -14.72
N LEU A 183 3.72 13.18 -13.64
CA LEU A 183 2.39 12.95 -13.04
C LEU A 183 1.70 14.26 -12.59
N PHE A 184 2.48 15.31 -12.37
CA PHE A 184 2.01 16.59 -11.88
C PHE A 184 1.65 17.61 -12.98
N GLY A 185 1.74 17.21 -14.26
CA GLY A 185 1.34 18.04 -15.40
C GLY A 185 2.04 19.40 -15.39
N LEU A 186 1.28 20.49 -15.38
CA LEU A 186 1.82 21.85 -15.31
C LEU A 186 2.65 22.13 -14.04
N ALA A 187 2.41 21.40 -12.94
CA ALA A 187 3.21 21.52 -11.72
C ALA A 187 4.47 20.64 -11.74
N ARG A 188 4.82 20.01 -12.87
CA ARG A 188 6.02 19.17 -13.02
C ARG A 188 7.31 19.87 -12.56
N PRO A 189 7.62 21.13 -12.95
CA PRO A 189 8.84 21.79 -12.49
C PRO A 189 8.86 21.96 -10.97
N ALA A 190 7.73 22.30 -10.36
CA ALA A 190 7.59 22.45 -8.93
C ALA A 190 7.73 21.09 -8.19
N ALA A 191 7.10 20.03 -8.69
CA ALA A 191 7.26 18.69 -8.13
C ALA A 191 8.73 18.22 -8.16
N ALA A 192 9.43 18.46 -9.27
CA ALA A 192 10.85 18.15 -9.41
C ALA A 192 11.74 18.99 -8.47
N ALA A 193 11.47 20.31 -8.35
CA ALA A 193 12.20 21.19 -7.43
C ALA A 193 12.02 20.78 -5.97
N GLY A 194 10.78 20.48 -5.54
CA GLY A 194 10.53 19.99 -4.19
C GLY A 194 11.18 18.64 -3.91
N ALA A 195 11.21 17.73 -4.89
CA ALA A 195 11.94 16.47 -4.77
C ALA A 195 13.45 16.70 -4.60
N ALA A 196 14.04 17.58 -5.41
CA ALA A 196 15.47 17.90 -5.32
C ALA A 196 15.83 18.53 -3.97
N ALA A 197 15.00 19.45 -3.45
CA ALA A 197 15.20 20.03 -2.12
C ALA A 197 15.07 18.97 -1.02
N ALA A 198 14.04 18.13 -1.06
CA ALA A 198 13.84 17.08 -0.06
C ALA A 198 14.96 16.02 -0.06
N ALA A 199 15.57 15.74 -1.22
CA ALA A 199 16.72 14.84 -1.34
C ALA A 199 17.94 15.35 -0.57
N THR A 200 18.11 16.67 -0.45
CA THR A 200 19.23 17.30 0.28
C THR A 200 18.87 17.70 1.72
N GLY A 201 17.70 17.28 2.22
CA GLY A 201 17.23 17.62 3.57
C GLY A 201 16.68 19.04 3.71
N VAL A 202 16.52 19.76 2.59
CA VAL A 202 15.95 21.12 2.53
C VAL A 202 14.46 21.05 2.15
N TRP A 203 13.70 22.11 2.43
CA TRP A 203 12.30 22.19 2.05
C TRP A 203 11.99 23.39 1.16
N ASP A 204 11.56 23.14 -0.08
CA ASP A 204 11.03 24.19 -0.96
C ASP A 204 9.51 24.34 -0.76
N ARG A 205 9.14 25.25 0.14
CA ARG A 205 7.73 25.54 0.41
C ARG A 205 7.01 26.11 -0.80
N ARG A 206 7.66 26.94 -1.62
CA ARG A 206 7.01 27.58 -2.78
C ARG A 206 6.64 26.54 -3.82
N ALA A 207 7.57 25.63 -4.13
CA ALA A 207 7.31 24.51 -5.00
C ALA A 207 6.15 23.63 -4.49
N MET A 208 6.12 23.31 -3.19
CA MET A 208 5.06 22.48 -2.62
C MET A 208 3.70 23.18 -2.58
N VAL A 209 3.66 24.50 -2.43
CA VAL A 209 2.43 25.30 -2.61
C VAL A 209 1.92 25.19 -4.04
N LEU A 210 2.77 25.28 -5.06
CA LEU A 210 2.35 25.15 -6.46
C LEU A 210 1.77 23.76 -6.78
N VAL A 211 2.37 22.71 -6.23
CA VAL A 211 1.82 21.33 -6.33
C VAL A 211 0.44 21.24 -5.67
N GLU A 212 0.28 21.83 -4.48
CA GLU A 212 -1.01 21.86 -3.77
C GLU A 212 -2.07 22.69 -4.51
N LEU A 213 -1.73 23.88 -5.02
CA LEU A 213 -2.65 24.73 -5.79
C LEU A 213 -3.12 24.04 -7.07
N ARG A 214 -2.23 23.37 -7.81
CA ARG A 214 -2.61 22.58 -8.99
C ARG A 214 -3.59 21.47 -8.62
N ALA A 215 -3.35 20.77 -7.51
CA ALA A 215 -4.25 19.70 -7.07
C ALA A 215 -5.63 20.25 -6.67
N LEU A 216 -5.68 21.39 -5.98
CA LEU A 216 -6.94 22.06 -5.64
C LEU A 216 -7.68 22.54 -6.90
N ALA A 217 -6.98 23.15 -7.85
CA ALA A 217 -7.55 23.63 -9.11
C ALA A 217 -8.18 22.52 -9.97
N LEU A 218 -7.69 21.28 -9.86
CA LEU A 218 -8.24 20.12 -10.56
C LEU A 218 -9.36 19.40 -9.79
N THR A 219 -9.64 19.80 -8.55
CA THR A 219 -10.69 19.17 -7.73
C THR A 219 -12.09 19.29 -8.36
N PRO A 220 -12.51 20.45 -8.92
CA PRO A 220 -13.82 20.57 -9.58
C PRO A 220 -14.01 19.63 -10.77
N LEU A 221 -12.91 19.21 -11.42
CA LEU A 221 -12.94 18.26 -12.52
C LEU A 221 -13.08 16.80 -12.05
N ASN A 222 -13.05 16.56 -10.74
CA ASN A 222 -13.12 15.23 -10.15
C ASN A 222 -14.08 15.22 -8.92
N PRO A 223 -15.36 15.56 -9.11
CA PRO A 223 -16.30 15.68 -7.99
C PRO A 223 -16.51 14.34 -7.26
N ASP A 224 -16.36 13.21 -7.96
CA ASP A 224 -16.43 11.87 -7.37
C ASP A 224 -15.36 11.65 -6.30
N ILE A 225 -14.16 12.21 -6.45
CA ILE A 225 -13.04 12.04 -5.51
C ILE A 225 -13.39 12.62 -4.13
N VAL A 226 -14.11 13.75 -4.09
CA VAL A 226 -14.50 14.39 -2.82
C VAL A 226 -15.42 13.46 -2.03
N TRP A 227 -16.46 12.92 -2.69
CA TRP A 227 -17.40 11.98 -2.09
C TRP A 227 -16.73 10.68 -1.66
N LYS A 228 -15.93 10.08 -2.55
CA LYS A 228 -15.15 8.87 -2.25
C LYS A 228 -14.23 9.05 -1.06
N ARG A 229 -13.64 10.24 -0.88
CA ARG A 229 -12.79 10.56 0.28
C ARG A 229 -13.58 10.63 1.58
N LEU A 230 -14.79 11.20 1.56
CA LEU A 230 -15.68 11.22 2.73
C LEU A 230 -16.11 9.80 3.10
N ALA A 231 -16.54 9.01 2.11
CA ALA A 231 -16.87 7.60 2.30
C ALA A 231 -15.69 6.81 2.89
N ALA A 232 -14.49 6.96 2.31
CA ALA A 232 -13.27 6.30 2.81
C ALA A 232 -12.94 6.67 4.27
N ARG A 233 -13.18 7.92 4.69
CA ARG A 233 -12.96 8.34 6.09
C ARG A 233 -13.90 7.65 7.05
N ARG A 234 -15.16 7.47 6.66
CA ARG A 234 -16.16 6.75 7.48
C ARG A 234 -15.80 5.27 7.55
N VAL A 235 -15.62 4.63 6.40
CA VAL A 235 -15.31 3.21 6.26
C VAL A 235 -14.06 2.81 7.06
N LYS A 236 -12.99 3.61 7.02
CA LYS A 236 -11.76 3.32 7.76
C LYS A 236 -11.92 3.25 9.28
N ARG A 237 -13.04 3.74 9.83
CA ARG A 237 -13.36 3.71 11.26
C ARG A 237 -14.34 2.62 11.64
N THR A 238 -15.04 2.03 10.67
CA THR A 238 -16.18 1.13 10.93
C THR A 238 -15.99 -0.24 10.31
N CYS A 239 -15.17 -0.38 9.26
CA CYS A 239 -14.93 -1.68 8.64
C CYS A 239 -13.97 -2.51 9.52
N PRO A 240 -14.38 -3.70 9.99
CA PRO A 240 -13.59 -4.52 10.92
C PRO A 240 -12.22 -4.90 10.35
N VAL A 241 -12.11 -5.18 9.04
CA VAL A 241 -10.85 -5.46 8.34
C VAL A 241 -9.87 -4.28 8.43
N LEU A 242 -10.37 -3.07 8.17
CA LEU A 242 -9.52 -1.87 8.16
C LEU A 242 -9.12 -1.43 9.56
N VAL A 243 -10.04 -1.55 10.54
CA VAL A 243 -9.74 -1.29 11.95
C VAL A 243 -8.67 -2.26 12.45
N ALA A 244 -8.77 -3.56 12.13
CA ALA A 244 -7.75 -4.54 12.48
C ALA A 244 -6.37 -4.21 11.86
N GLY A 245 -6.35 -3.74 10.60
CA GLY A 245 -5.12 -3.32 9.93
C GLY A 245 -4.51 -2.04 10.51
N ILE A 246 -5.32 -1.00 10.70
CA ILE A 246 -4.88 0.35 11.07
C ILE A 246 -4.61 0.47 12.58
N ASP A 247 -5.55 0.01 13.41
CA ASP A 247 -5.54 0.25 14.86
C ASP A 247 -4.92 -0.91 15.64
N HIS A 248 -4.99 -2.14 15.11
CA HIS A 248 -4.47 -3.34 15.78
C HIS A 248 -3.20 -3.91 15.13
N GLY A 249 -2.63 -3.22 14.14
CA GLY A 249 -1.37 -3.61 13.51
C GLY A 249 -1.43 -4.99 12.84
N ARG A 250 -2.54 -5.26 12.14
CA ARG A 250 -2.85 -6.53 11.45
C ARG A 250 -3.00 -7.73 12.38
N ARG A 251 -3.60 -7.48 13.54
CA ARG A 251 -4.03 -8.51 14.48
C ARG A 251 -5.54 -8.51 14.60
N ILE A 252 -6.09 -9.70 14.79
CA ILE A 252 -7.51 -9.87 15.02
C ILE A 252 -7.79 -9.60 16.50
N PRO A 253 -8.65 -8.63 16.84
CA PRO A 253 -9.04 -8.40 18.22
C PRO A 253 -10.00 -9.51 18.68
N GLY A 254 -9.77 -10.04 19.89
CA GLY A 254 -10.69 -10.99 20.51
C GLY A 254 -10.68 -12.38 19.87
N ASP A 255 -11.87 -12.98 19.76
CA ASP A 255 -12.04 -14.32 19.20
C ASP A 255 -12.03 -14.30 17.67
N LEU A 256 -11.17 -15.13 17.08
CA LEU A 256 -10.94 -15.13 15.63
C LEU A 256 -12.15 -15.63 14.86
N ASP A 257 -12.85 -16.64 15.35
CA ASP A 257 -14.01 -17.21 14.64
C ASP A 257 -15.21 -16.28 14.70
N ALA A 258 -15.45 -15.63 15.84
CA ALA A 258 -16.45 -14.58 15.96
C ALA A 258 -16.14 -13.39 15.03
N TRP A 259 -14.87 -12.97 14.95
CA TRP A 259 -14.46 -11.90 14.05
C TRP A 259 -14.66 -12.28 12.58
N VAL A 260 -14.31 -13.51 12.18
CA VAL A 260 -14.57 -14.01 10.82
C VAL A 260 -16.06 -14.05 10.51
N ALA A 261 -16.89 -14.49 11.46
CA ALA A 261 -18.34 -14.51 11.30
C ALA A 261 -18.92 -13.10 11.13
N GLU A 262 -18.45 -12.12 11.90
CA GLU A 262 -18.82 -10.71 11.74
C GLU A 262 -18.42 -10.17 10.37
N VAL A 263 -17.17 -10.40 9.96
CA VAL A 263 -16.64 -9.96 8.66
C VAL A 263 -17.40 -10.59 7.50
N ALA A 264 -17.85 -11.84 7.63
CA ALA A 264 -18.61 -12.53 6.59
C ALA A 264 -20.00 -11.92 6.33
N LEU A 265 -20.50 -11.03 7.21
CA LEU A 265 -21.78 -10.35 7.01
C LEU A 265 -21.73 -9.33 5.86
N ASP A 266 -20.57 -8.72 5.62
CA ASP A 266 -20.40 -7.63 4.65
C ASP A 266 -19.15 -7.76 3.75
N HIS A 267 -18.38 -8.84 3.88
CA HIS A 267 -17.20 -9.12 3.05
C HIS A 267 -17.30 -10.48 2.35
N ALA A 268 -16.63 -10.59 1.21
CA ALA A 268 -16.37 -11.88 0.59
C ALA A 268 -15.29 -12.62 1.39
N VAL A 269 -15.63 -13.81 1.89
CA VAL A 269 -14.74 -14.69 2.63
C VAL A 269 -14.53 -15.97 1.82
N HIS A 270 -13.28 -16.27 1.51
CA HIS A 270 -12.87 -17.42 0.70
C HIS A 270 -12.02 -18.36 1.53
N HIS A 271 -12.30 -19.65 1.43
CA HIS A 271 -11.45 -20.68 2.03
C HIS A 271 -10.50 -21.20 0.95
N PRO A 272 -9.17 -21.01 1.08
CA PRO A 272 -8.24 -21.62 0.16
C PRO A 272 -8.45 -23.14 0.16
N LEU A 273 -8.46 -23.75 -1.02
CA LEU A 273 -8.53 -25.20 -1.13
C LEU A 273 -7.30 -25.77 -0.43
N ALA A 274 -7.51 -26.60 0.59
CA ALA A 274 -6.42 -27.31 1.25
C ALA A 274 -5.64 -28.10 0.18
N ASN A 275 -4.32 -27.93 0.12
CA ASN A 275 -3.49 -28.77 -0.73
C ASN A 275 -3.75 -30.23 -0.33
N LYS A 276 -4.21 -31.05 -1.28
CA LYS A 276 -4.46 -32.49 -1.05
C LYS A 276 -3.23 -33.26 -0.56
N ALA A 277 -2.04 -32.67 -0.64
CA ALA A 277 -0.76 -33.30 -0.30
C ALA A 277 -0.51 -33.53 1.21
N GLU A 278 -1.39 -33.08 2.11
CA GLU A 278 -1.29 -33.36 3.56
C GLU A 278 -2.34 -34.35 4.07
N ARG A 279 -3.04 -35.06 3.16
CA ARG A 279 -4.02 -36.11 3.51
C ARG A 279 -3.57 -37.54 3.16
N GLU A 280 -2.30 -37.70 2.78
CA GLU A 280 -1.62 -38.98 2.56
C GLU A 280 -0.45 -39.10 3.52
#